data_AF-A0A919SB11-F1
#
_entry.id   AF-A0A919SB11-F1
#
_cell.length_a   1.000
_cell.length_b   1.000
_cell.length_c   1.000
_cell.angle_alpha   90.00
_cell.angle_beta   90.00
_cell.angle_gamma   90.00
#
_symmetry.space_group_name_H-M   'P 1'
#
loop_
_entity.id
_entity.type
_entity.pdbx_description
1 polymer ?
#
loop_
_entity_poly.entity_id
_entity_poly.type
_entity_poly.pdbx_seq_one_letter_code
_entity_poly.pdbx_strand_id
1 'polypeptide(L)'
;MTTLEEAPTAMEELVDLPDPETQPLVHPLDLPAARTDFRNGWLVGAATSLPVAALVAGIIAYLTRSVVAPIVVFLALSIFGALASRFAINRAWDHIPRKRQDRERPLPRSWDLGAAAILALALGVALLLVVYRLDDADVPLDVRSFTFGMSAVAALLVVADALVGLVRPAGRDRALASLPGVLVVAVATVLAYGAWFDGNAEGSLVFWGAVSMAAAGLLVGAGKLRERRVSARAAQQ
;
A
#
# COMPACT_ATOMS: atom_id res chain seq x y z
N MET A 1 -43.07 28.74 42.75
CA MET A 1 -43.29 27.59 41.85
C MET A 1 -42.47 27.84 40.61
N THR A 2 -41.22 27.42 40.64
CA THR A 2 -40.21 27.61 39.60
C THR A 2 -40.27 26.37 38.71
N THR A 3 -40.80 26.53 37.50
CA THR A 3 -40.71 25.53 36.43
C THR A 3 -39.25 25.43 36.03
N LEU A 4 -38.61 24.30 36.35
CA LEU A 4 -37.29 23.98 35.82
C LEU A 4 -37.43 23.79 34.31
N GLU A 5 -36.86 24.73 33.56
CA GLU A 5 -36.58 24.58 32.13
C GLU A 5 -35.85 23.25 31.92
N GLU A 6 -36.55 22.34 31.23
CA GLU A 6 -36.01 21.11 30.70
C GLU A 6 -34.94 21.49 29.66
N ALA A 7 -33.67 21.40 30.06
CA ALA A 7 -32.55 21.70 29.19
C ALA A 7 -32.59 20.77 27.97
N PRO A 8 -32.42 21.26 26.73
CA PRO A 8 -32.29 20.42 25.55
C PRO A 8 -30.90 19.77 25.57
N THR A 9 -30.72 18.71 26.36
CA THR A 9 -29.52 17.85 26.35
C THR A 9 -29.72 16.58 25.54
N ALA A 10 -30.67 16.55 24.62
CA ALA A 10 -30.71 15.54 23.58
C ALA A 10 -29.84 16.03 22.41
N MET A 11 -28.53 15.78 22.47
CA MET A 11 -27.83 15.54 21.21
C MET A 11 -28.58 14.36 20.59
N GLU A 12 -29.30 14.59 19.50
CA GLU A 12 -29.98 13.51 18.76
C GLU A 12 -28.96 12.42 18.45
N GLU A 13 -29.04 11.34 19.21
CA GLU A 13 -28.24 10.15 19.00
C GLU A 13 -28.79 9.52 17.72
N LEU A 14 -28.20 9.89 16.58
CA LEU A 14 -28.66 9.50 15.24
C LEU A 14 -28.72 7.97 15.03
N VAL A 15 -28.08 7.19 15.90
CA VAL A 15 -27.94 5.74 15.79
C VAL A 15 -27.93 5.12 17.19
N ASP A 16 -28.69 4.05 17.39
CA ASP A 16 -28.68 3.25 18.62
C ASP A 16 -27.26 2.72 18.91
N LEU A 17 -26.62 3.23 19.96
CA LEU A 17 -25.26 2.85 20.35
C LEU A 17 -25.28 1.70 21.35
N PRO A 18 -24.24 0.85 21.36
CA PRO A 18 -24.06 -0.15 22.41
C PRO A 18 -24.08 0.48 23.80
N ASP A 19 -24.66 -0.23 24.77
CA ASP A 19 -24.79 0.21 26.15
C ASP A 19 -23.42 0.67 26.71
N PRO A 20 -23.30 1.93 27.18
CA PRO A 20 -22.05 2.49 27.68
C PRO A 20 -21.49 1.74 28.90
N GLU A 21 -22.32 1.04 29.69
CA GLU A 21 -21.83 0.25 30.83
C GLU A 21 -21.06 -1.01 30.37
N THR A 22 -21.40 -1.55 29.20
CA THR A 22 -20.75 -2.75 28.64
C THR A 22 -19.62 -2.43 27.68
N GLN A 23 -19.76 -1.38 26.88
CA GLN A 23 -18.78 -0.98 25.87
C GLN A 23 -18.61 0.56 25.87
N PRO A 24 -17.73 1.13 26.71
CA PRO A 24 -17.63 2.59 26.86
C PRO A 24 -17.15 3.30 25.58
N LEU A 25 -16.21 2.67 24.86
CA LEU A 25 -15.66 3.17 23.59
C LEU A 25 -16.14 2.31 22.41
N VAL A 26 -16.57 2.98 21.34
CA VAL A 26 -17.19 2.38 20.17
C VAL A 26 -16.38 2.71 18.92
N HIS A 27 -16.20 1.72 18.06
CA HIS A 27 -15.56 1.89 16.74
C HIS A 27 -16.61 1.82 15.62
N PRO A 28 -16.44 2.52 14.48
CA PRO A 28 -17.37 2.48 13.35
C PRO A 28 -17.66 1.09 12.78
N LEU A 29 -16.82 0.10 13.10
CA LEU A 29 -17.02 -1.29 12.68
C LEU A 29 -18.10 -2.00 13.50
N ASP A 30 -18.31 -1.56 14.73
CA ASP A 30 -19.27 -2.15 15.66
C ASP A 30 -20.71 -1.72 15.30
N LEU A 31 -20.86 -0.53 14.70
CA LEU A 31 -22.14 0.03 14.30
C LEU A 31 -22.49 -0.29 12.83
N PRO A 32 -23.66 -0.90 12.54
CA PRO A 32 -24.03 -1.22 11.16
C PRO A 32 -24.17 0.01 10.27
N ALA A 33 -24.65 1.14 10.80
CA ALA A 33 -24.81 2.39 10.06
C ALA A 33 -23.47 3.02 9.63
N ALA A 34 -22.45 2.99 10.50
CA ALA A 34 -21.14 3.59 10.24
C ALA A 34 -20.17 2.65 9.47
N ARG A 35 -20.42 1.35 9.52
CA ARG A 35 -19.52 0.31 8.99
C ARG A 35 -19.28 0.45 7.49
N THR A 36 -20.32 0.78 6.72
CA THR A 36 -20.21 0.90 5.26
C THR A 36 -19.32 2.07 4.86
N ASP A 37 -19.52 3.24 5.47
CA ASP A 37 -18.70 4.43 5.23
C ASP A 37 -17.24 4.18 5.61
N PHE A 38 -17.00 3.53 6.75
CA PHE A 38 -15.64 3.19 7.19
C PHE A 38 -14.96 2.22 6.23
N ARG A 39 -15.66 1.14 5.82
CA ARG A 39 -15.15 0.16 4.85
C ARG A 39 -14.81 0.80 3.52
N ASN A 40 -15.70 1.64 3.00
CA ASN A 40 -15.49 2.33 1.73
C ASN A 40 -14.31 3.29 1.81
N GLY A 41 -14.22 4.09 2.88
CA GLY A 41 -13.11 5.00 3.09
C GLY A 41 -11.77 4.28 3.20
N TRP A 42 -11.73 3.17 3.93
CA TRP A 42 -10.54 2.33 4.02
C TRP A 42 -10.17 1.69 2.68
N LEU A 43 -11.14 1.12 1.95
CA LEU A 43 -10.91 0.48 0.65
C LEU A 43 -10.34 1.48 -0.36
N VAL A 44 -10.93 2.68 -0.44
CA VAL A 44 -10.40 3.77 -1.27
C VAL A 44 -8.98 4.10 -0.85
N GLY A 45 -8.72 4.26 0.45
CA GLY A 45 -7.37 4.56 0.96
C GLY A 45 -6.34 3.49 0.59
N ALA A 46 -6.70 2.21 0.64
CA ALA A 46 -5.83 1.11 0.23
C ALA A 46 -5.57 1.13 -1.29
N ALA A 47 -6.64 1.27 -2.09
CA ALA A 47 -6.59 1.29 -3.55
C ALA A 47 -5.90 2.54 -4.12
N THR A 48 -5.82 3.63 -3.36
CA THR A 48 -5.14 4.86 -3.77
C THR A 48 -3.91 5.16 -2.92
N SER A 49 -3.37 4.15 -2.21
CA SER A 49 -2.11 4.30 -1.49
C SER A 49 -0.98 4.66 -2.45
N LEU A 50 0.05 5.38 -1.98
CA LEU A 50 1.15 5.84 -2.83
C LEU A 50 1.78 4.73 -3.71
N PRO A 51 2.04 3.51 -3.19
CA PRO A 51 2.58 2.44 -4.02
C PRO A 51 1.60 1.98 -5.10
N VAL A 52 0.31 1.86 -4.80
CA VAL A 52 -0.72 1.49 -5.78
C VAL A 52 -0.89 2.59 -6.83
N ALA A 53 -0.96 3.85 -6.41
CA ALA A 53 -1.03 4.99 -7.33
C ALA A 53 0.19 5.05 -8.27
N ALA A 54 1.39 4.76 -7.77
CA ALA A 54 2.60 4.69 -8.59
C ALA A 54 2.56 3.55 -9.60
N LEU A 55 2.07 2.36 -9.21
CA LEU A 55 1.89 1.23 -10.10
C LEU A 55 0.86 1.54 -11.21
N VAL A 56 -0.29 2.10 -10.84
CA VAL A 56 -1.32 2.51 -11.81
C VAL A 56 -0.79 3.58 -12.76
N ALA A 57 -0.03 4.55 -12.25
CA ALA A 57 0.65 5.54 -13.11
C ALA A 57 1.63 4.87 -14.08
N GLY A 58 2.43 3.90 -13.62
CA GLY A 58 3.32 3.12 -14.49
C GLY A 58 2.55 2.38 -15.58
N ILE A 59 1.42 1.77 -15.24
CA ILE A 59 0.51 1.13 -16.20
C ILE A 59 0.01 2.14 -17.25
N ILE A 60 -0.42 3.33 -16.84
CA ILE A 60 -0.88 4.37 -17.76
C ILE A 60 0.27 4.89 -18.65
N ALA A 61 1.46 5.06 -18.10
CA ALA A 61 2.65 5.44 -18.88
C ALA A 61 2.90 4.43 -20.00
N TYR A 62 2.83 3.14 -19.66
CA TYR A 62 2.97 2.03 -20.60
C TYR A 62 1.92 2.07 -21.71
N LEU A 63 0.63 2.18 -21.36
CA LEU A 63 -0.47 2.14 -22.32
C LEU A 63 -0.52 3.37 -23.23
N THR A 64 -0.21 4.55 -22.69
CA THR A 64 -0.39 5.83 -23.41
C THR A 64 0.87 6.30 -24.13
N ARG A 65 2.05 5.74 -23.80
CA ARG A 65 3.37 6.22 -24.26
C ARG A 65 3.58 7.73 -24.05
N SER A 66 2.92 8.31 -23.04
CA SER A 66 2.97 9.74 -22.71
C SER A 66 3.57 9.95 -21.33
N VAL A 67 4.28 11.07 -21.15
CA VAL A 67 4.86 11.47 -19.86
C VAL A 67 3.83 12.18 -18.97
N VAL A 68 2.89 12.91 -19.56
CA VAL A 68 1.95 13.77 -18.79
C VAL A 68 0.85 12.93 -18.14
N ALA A 69 0.21 12.05 -18.90
CA ALA A 69 -0.87 11.18 -18.42
C ALA A 69 -0.54 10.42 -17.11
N PRO A 70 0.61 9.72 -16.96
CA PRO A 70 0.92 9.01 -15.72
C PRO A 70 1.14 9.94 -14.53
N ILE A 71 1.72 11.13 -14.73
CA ILE A 71 1.88 12.13 -13.66
C ILE A 71 0.52 12.61 -13.17
N VAL A 72 -0.39 12.93 -14.09
CA VAL A 72 -1.75 13.34 -13.74
C VAL A 72 -2.48 12.24 -12.98
N VAL A 73 -2.39 10.99 -13.43
CA VAL A 73 -3.03 9.85 -12.76
C VAL A 73 -2.44 9.62 -11.37
N PHE A 74 -1.12 9.66 -11.22
CA PHE A 74 -0.46 9.53 -9.92
C PHE A 74 -0.95 10.58 -8.91
N LEU A 75 -0.93 11.86 -9.33
CA LEU A 75 -1.36 12.97 -8.49
C LEU A 75 -2.85 12.89 -8.18
N ALA A 76 -3.68 12.58 -9.17
CA ALA A 76 -5.12 12.47 -8.99
C ALA A 76 -5.48 11.37 -7.99
N LEU A 77 -4.93 10.15 -8.16
CA LEU A 77 -5.18 9.05 -7.23
C LEU A 77 -4.68 9.37 -5.82
N SER A 78 -3.46 9.90 -5.70
CA SER A 78 -2.88 10.21 -4.39
C SER A 78 -3.66 11.29 -3.64
N ILE A 79 -4.04 12.38 -4.32
CA ILE A 79 -4.72 13.53 -3.70
C ILE A 79 -6.20 13.22 -3.49
N PHE A 80 -6.93 12.91 -4.55
CA PHE A 80 -8.39 12.71 -4.46
C PHE A 80 -8.72 11.41 -3.72
N GLY A 81 -7.90 10.37 -3.85
CA GLY A 81 -8.06 9.15 -3.08
C GLY A 81 -7.85 9.37 -1.59
N ALA A 82 -6.82 10.11 -1.19
CA ALA A 82 -6.61 10.47 0.21
C ALA A 82 -7.75 11.36 0.77
N LEU A 83 -8.23 12.32 -0.02
CA LEU A 83 -9.37 13.16 0.37
C LEU A 83 -10.66 12.35 0.51
N ALA A 84 -11.00 11.52 -0.47
CA ALA A 84 -12.19 10.68 -0.46
C ALA A 84 -12.16 9.66 0.69
N SER A 85 -11.00 9.02 0.91
CA SER A 85 -10.78 8.10 2.03
C SER A 85 -11.00 8.79 3.37
N ARG A 86 -10.38 9.96 3.59
CA ARG A 86 -10.55 10.74 4.81
C ARG A 86 -11.99 11.21 5.00
N PHE A 87 -12.64 11.67 3.94
CA PHE A 87 -14.03 12.11 3.98
C PHE A 87 -14.96 11.00 4.45
N ALA A 88 -14.86 9.81 3.84
CA ALA A 88 -15.69 8.66 4.20
C ALA A 88 -15.39 8.14 5.62
N ILE A 89 -14.11 8.08 6.03
CA ILE A 89 -13.74 7.72 7.39
C ILE A 89 -14.29 8.73 8.41
N ASN A 90 -14.18 10.02 8.15
CA ASN A 90 -14.71 11.06 9.04
C ASN A 90 -16.23 10.95 9.18
N ARG A 91 -16.95 10.76 8.06
CA ARG A 91 -18.40 10.55 8.06
C ARG A 91 -18.80 9.32 8.90
N ALA A 92 -18.03 8.25 8.84
CA ALA A 92 -18.26 7.07 9.68
C ALA A 92 -18.13 7.42 11.17
N TRP A 93 -17.15 8.25 11.54
CA TRP A 93 -16.97 8.71 12.91
C TRP A 93 -18.04 9.68 13.40
N ASP A 94 -18.69 10.44 12.51
CA ASP A 94 -19.75 11.38 12.87
C ASP A 94 -20.99 10.69 13.45
N HIS A 95 -21.16 9.39 13.19
CA HIS A 95 -22.22 8.57 13.81
C HIS A 95 -21.96 8.26 15.30
N ILE A 96 -20.75 8.55 15.81
CA ILE A 96 -20.34 8.23 17.18
C ILE A 96 -20.00 9.53 17.92
N PRO A 97 -20.63 9.82 19.07
CA PRO A 97 -20.29 10.97 19.89
C PRO A 97 -18.78 11.00 20.22
N ARG A 98 -18.13 12.16 20.08
CA ARG A 98 -16.67 12.31 20.20
C ARG A 98 -16.07 11.70 21.48
N LYS A 99 -16.81 11.75 22.60
CA LYS A 99 -16.38 11.20 23.90
C LYS A 99 -16.36 9.66 23.95
N ARG A 100 -17.05 8.99 23.01
CA ARG A 100 -17.14 7.52 22.90
C ARG A 100 -16.35 6.95 21.73
N GLN A 101 -15.57 7.75 21.01
CA GLN A 101 -14.84 7.29 19.82
C GLN A 101 -13.58 6.51 20.19
N ASP A 102 -13.50 5.23 19.81
CA ASP A 102 -12.30 4.41 19.98
C ASP A 102 -11.30 4.59 18.81
N ARG A 103 -10.66 5.75 18.70
CA ARG A 103 -9.78 6.06 17.56
C ARG A 103 -8.45 5.30 17.58
N GLU A 104 -8.05 4.79 18.74
CA GLU A 104 -6.77 4.12 18.93
C GLU A 104 -6.87 2.61 18.70
N ARG A 105 -8.08 2.08 18.49
CA ARG A 105 -8.31 0.66 18.23
C ARG A 105 -7.50 0.18 17.01
N PRO A 106 -6.64 -0.82 17.18
CA PRO A 106 -5.99 -1.44 16.03
C PRO A 106 -7.02 -2.17 15.17
N LEU A 107 -6.89 -2.06 13.86
CA LEU A 107 -7.76 -2.78 12.94
C LEU A 107 -7.47 -4.29 12.97
N PRO A 108 -8.46 -5.15 12.68
CA PRO A 108 -8.23 -6.57 12.55
C PRO A 108 -7.22 -6.87 11.44
N ARG A 109 -6.36 -7.88 11.66
CA ARG A 109 -5.31 -8.30 10.70
C ARG A 109 -5.81 -8.59 9.28
N SER A 110 -7.08 -8.99 9.13
CA SER A 110 -7.70 -9.22 7.82
C SER A 110 -7.75 -7.96 6.95
N TRP A 111 -7.78 -6.78 7.55
CA TRP A 111 -7.74 -5.51 6.83
C TRP A 111 -6.35 -5.28 6.24
N ASP A 112 -5.30 -5.42 7.05
CA ASP A 112 -3.92 -5.32 6.55
C ASP A 112 -3.64 -6.31 5.42
N LEU A 113 -4.13 -7.55 5.54
CA LEU A 113 -4.07 -8.54 4.47
C LEU A 113 -4.84 -8.10 3.22
N GLY A 114 -6.00 -7.46 3.38
CA GLY A 114 -6.77 -6.91 2.27
C GLY A 114 -6.05 -5.79 1.53
N ALA A 115 -5.43 -4.85 2.26
CA ALA A 115 -4.63 -3.78 1.64
C ALA A 115 -3.39 -4.35 0.93
N ALA A 116 -2.72 -5.34 1.54
CA ALA A 116 -1.61 -6.02 0.92
C ALA A 116 -2.03 -6.81 -0.34
N ALA A 117 -3.22 -7.43 -0.33
CA ALA A 117 -3.76 -8.11 -1.49
C ALA A 117 -4.06 -7.14 -2.65
N ILE A 118 -4.64 -5.97 -2.37
CA ILE A 118 -4.85 -4.92 -3.37
C ILE A 118 -3.52 -4.47 -3.99
N LEU A 119 -2.51 -4.22 -3.15
CA LEU A 119 -1.18 -3.87 -3.63
C LEU A 119 -0.55 -4.99 -4.46
N ALA A 120 -0.63 -6.24 -4.00
CA ALA A 120 -0.12 -7.40 -4.70
C ALA A 120 -0.79 -7.59 -6.07
N LEU A 121 -2.09 -7.32 -6.16
CA LEU A 121 -2.84 -7.37 -7.42
C LEU A 121 -2.37 -6.26 -8.38
N ALA A 122 -2.29 -5.01 -7.92
CA ALA A 122 -1.78 -3.90 -8.74
C ALA A 122 -0.35 -4.18 -9.23
N LEU A 123 0.48 -4.75 -8.36
CA LEU A 123 1.85 -5.12 -8.68
C LEU A 123 1.90 -6.26 -9.71
N GLY A 124 1.07 -7.29 -9.53
CA GLY A 124 0.95 -8.39 -10.48
C GLY A 124 0.54 -7.93 -11.87
N VAL A 125 -0.44 -7.02 -11.96
CA VAL A 125 -0.85 -6.41 -13.25
C VAL A 125 0.30 -5.62 -13.87
N ALA A 126 0.99 -4.78 -13.09
CA ALA A 126 2.12 -4.01 -13.60
C ALA A 126 3.25 -4.92 -14.12
N LEU A 127 3.57 -5.99 -13.37
CA LEU A 127 4.57 -6.99 -13.78
C LEU A 127 4.15 -7.71 -15.06
N LEU A 128 2.87 -8.11 -15.20
CA LEU A 128 2.37 -8.73 -16.42
C LEU A 128 2.51 -7.79 -17.63
N LEU A 129 2.21 -6.51 -17.49
CA LEU A 129 2.37 -5.56 -18.60
C LEU A 129 3.84 -5.33 -18.97
N VAL A 130 4.73 -5.24 -17.97
CA VAL A 130 6.17 -5.23 -18.21
C VAL A 130 6.56 -6.50 -18.97
N VAL A 131 5.98 -7.64 -18.59
CA VAL A 131 6.28 -8.90 -19.24
C VAL A 131 5.85 -8.86 -20.72
N TYR A 132 4.60 -8.53 -20.99
CA TYR A 132 4.11 -8.39 -22.36
C TYR A 132 4.93 -7.38 -23.17
N ARG A 133 5.36 -6.27 -22.57
CA ARG A 133 6.18 -5.28 -23.28
C ARG A 133 7.53 -5.82 -23.70
N LEU A 134 8.19 -6.54 -22.80
CA LEU A 134 9.53 -7.06 -23.05
C LEU A 134 9.50 -8.25 -24.01
N ASP A 135 8.35 -8.87 -24.22
CA ASP A 135 8.19 -9.95 -25.19
C ASP A 135 8.13 -9.44 -26.65
N ASP A 136 7.64 -8.21 -26.88
CA ASP A 136 7.50 -7.63 -28.23
C ASP A 136 8.82 -7.68 -29.02
N ALA A 137 8.75 -8.13 -30.28
CA ALA A 137 9.91 -8.29 -31.17
C ALA A 137 10.72 -7.00 -31.44
N ASP A 138 10.13 -5.82 -31.19
CA ASP A 138 10.81 -4.53 -31.35
C ASP A 138 11.77 -4.19 -30.20
N VAL A 139 11.72 -4.94 -29.09
CA VAL A 139 12.63 -4.73 -27.95
C VAL A 139 13.90 -5.55 -28.14
N PRO A 140 15.09 -4.92 -28.27
CA PRO A 140 16.36 -5.64 -28.39
C PRO A 140 16.62 -6.56 -27.19
N LEU A 141 17.24 -7.73 -27.44
CA LEU A 141 17.54 -8.71 -26.40
C LEU A 141 18.36 -8.11 -25.24
N ASP A 142 19.27 -7.19 -25.56
CA ASP A 142 20.13 -6.48 -24.60
C ASP A 142 19.32 -5.66 -23.59
N VAL A 143 18.22 -5.04 -24.04
CA VAL A 143 17.33 -4.26 -23.18
C VAL A 143 16.52 -5.18 -22.29
N ARG A 144 16.08 -6.34 -22.80
CA ARG A 144 15.34 -7.35 -22.04
C ARG A 144 16.20 -7.93 -20.91
N SER A 145 17.43 -8.33 -21.21
CA SER A 145 18.37 -8.93 -20.24
C SER A 145 18.77 -7.94 -19.14
N PHE A 146 19.07 -6.69 -19.49
CA PHE A 146 19.34 -5.63 -18.52
C PHE A 146 18.14 -5.33 -17.62
N THR A 147 16.96 -5.13 -18.21
CA THR A 147 15.73 -4.82 -17.46
C THR A 147 15.32 -5.98 -16.55
N PHE A 148 15.46 -7.21 -17.04
CA PHE A 148 15.24 -8.41 -16.25
C PHE A 148 16.18 -8.45 -15.04
N GLY A 149 17.48 -8.20 -15.23
CA GLY A 149 18.46 -8.13 -14.13
C GLY A 149 18.07 -7.12 -13.05
N MET A 150 17.60 -5.93 -13.44
CA MET A 150 17.07 -4.93 -12.51
C MET A 150 15.85 -5.46 -11.74
N SER A 151 14.88 -6.05 -12.45
CA SER A 151 13.66 -6.57 -11.83
C SER A 151 13.93 -7.73 -10.87
N ALA A 152 14.89 -8.60 -11.20
CA ALA A 152 15.26 -9.75 -10.38
C ALA A 152 15.88 -9.31 -9.04
N VAL A 153 16.73 -8.29 -9.03
CA VAL A 153 17.28 -7.74 -7.78
C VAL A 153 16.21 -7.02 -6.96
N ALA A 154 15.33 -6.24 -7.60
CA ALA A 154 14.21 -5.64 -6.89
C ALA A 154 13.33 -6.72 -6.22
N ALA A 155 13.06 -7.82 -6.93
CA ALA A 155 12.36 -8.96 -6.40
C ALA A 155 13.08 -9.59 -5.19
N LEU A 156 14.39 -9.85 -5.31
CA LEU A 156 15.19 -10.39 -4.20
C LEU A 156 15.21 -9.46 -2.99
N LEU A 157 15.27 -8.14 -3.18
CA LEU A 157 15.23 -7.17 -2.09
C LEU A 157 13.87 -7.20 -1.37
N VAL A 158 12.77 -7.33 -2.11
CA VAL A 158 11.42 -7.46 -1.54
C VAL A 158 11.31 -8.76 -0.74
N VAL A 159 11.81 -9.88 -1.28
CA VAL A 159 11.85 -11.17 -0.58
C VAL A 159 12.71 -11.09 0.69
N ALA A 160 13.90 -10.50 0.60
CA ALA A 160 14.82 -10.36 1.71
C ALA A 160 14.25 -9.48 2.84
N ASP A 161 13.60 -8.36 2.51
CA ASP A 161 12.94 -7.50 3.51
C ASP A 161 11.83 -8.26 4.26
N ALA A 162 11.02 -9.04 3.53
CA ALA A 162 9.99 -9.88 4.14
C ALA A 162 10.60 -10.97 5.04
N LEU A 163 11.66 -11.65 4.61
CA LEU A 163 12.35 -12.67 5.41
C LEU A 163 12.97 -12.07 6.69
N VAL A 164 13.65 -10.92 6.58
CA VAL A 164 14.22 -10.21 7.73
C VAL A 164 13.12 -9.74 8.68
N GLY A 165 11.99 -9.27 8.14
CA GLY A 165 10.81 -8.93 8.92
C GLY A 165 10.23 -10.13 9.67
N LEU A 166 10.23 -11.32 9.06
CA LEU A 166 9.75 -12.56 9.68
C LEU A 166 10.62 -13.02 10.86
N VAL A 167 11.93 -12.79 10.77
CA VAL A 167 12.90 -13.16 11.82
C VAL A 167 12.85 -12.19 13.01
N ARG A 168 12.47 -10.93 12.78
CA ARG A 168 12.42 -9.91 13.85
C ARG A 168 11.07 -9.95 14.59
N PRO A 169 11.06 -10.06 15.94
CA PRO A 169 9.81 -10.10 16.73
C PRO A 169 8.90 -8.90 16.48
N ALA A 170 9.48 -7.71 16.34
CA ALA A 170 8.76 -6.47 16.08
C ALA A 170 8.29 -6.30 14.61
N GLY A 171 8.77 -7.14 13.68
CA GLY A 171 8.49 -7.04 12.24
C GLY A 171 7.59 -8.15 11.70
N ARG A 172 7.30 -9.17 12.50
CA ARG A 172 6.67 -10.41 12.04
C ARG A 172 5.27 -10.19 11.47
N ASP A 173 4.46 -9.36 12.12
CA ASP A 173 3.10 -9.06 11.66
C ASP A 173 3.10 -8.31 10.31
N ARG A 174 4.03 -7.35 10.13
CA ARG A 174 4.23 -6.64 8.86
C ARG A 174 4.71 -7.56 7.75
N ALA A 175 5.62 -8.48 8.08
CA ALA A 175 6.17 -9.43 7.13
C ALA A 175 5.12 -10.45 6.65
N LEU A 176 4.26 -10.92 7.55
CA LEU A 176 3.15 -11.80 7.19
C LEU A 176 2.16 -11.10 6.26
N ALA A 177 1.87 -9.83 6.49
CA ALA A 177 1.03 -9.04 5.60
C ALA A 177 1.65 -8.86 4.20
N SER A 178 2.98 -8.79 4.07
CA SER A 178 3.64 -8.63 2.76
C SER A 178 3.83 -9.93 1.97
N LEU A 179 3.61 -11.10 2.58
CA LEU A 179 3.81 -12.41 1.93
C LEU A 179 3.09 -12.57 0.59
N PRO A 180 1.81 -12.15 0.40
CA PRO A 180 1.14 -12.28 -0.89
C PRO A 180 1.86 -11.52 -2.00
N GLY A 181 2.32 -10.30 -1.72
CA GLY A 181 3.08 -9.49 -2.69
C GLY A 181 4.44 -10.11 -3.01
N VAL A 182 5.14 -10.61 -1.99
CA VAL A 182 6.42 -11.32 -2.14
C VAL A 182 6.26 -12.55 -3.02
N LEU A 183 5.20 -13.34 -2.80
CA LEU A 183 4.88 -14.53 -3.58
C LEU A 183 4.62 -14.17 -5.04
N VAL A 184 3.79 -13.15 -5.30
CA VAL A 184 3.50 -12.67 -6.66
C VAL A 184 4.79 -12.28 -7.38
N VAL A 185 5.64 -11.50 -6.71
CA VAL A 185 6.92 -11.05 -7.28
C VAL A 185 7.84 -12.22 -7.56
N ALA A 186 8.03 -13.14 -6.62
CA ALA A 186 8.90 -14.30 -6.79
C ALA A 186 8.43 -15.22 -7.93
N VAL A 187 7.14 -15.54 -7.98
CA VAL A 187 6.54 -16.37 -9.03
C VAL A 187 6.68 -15.68 -10.39
N ALA A 188 6.35 -14.40 -10.48
CA ALA A 188 6.46 -13.65 -11.73
C ALA A 188 7.91 -13.59 -12.25
N THR A 189 8.90 -13.37 -11.38
CA THR A 189 10.32 -13.36 -11.76
C THR A 189 10.78 -14.72 -12.28
N VAL A 190 10.40 -15.81 -11.62
CA VAL A 190 10.76 -17.17 -12.05
C VAL A 190 10.12 -17.52 -13.40
N LEU A 191 8.83 -17.23 -13.57
CA LEU A 191 8.12 -17.49 -14.82
C LEU A 191 8.67 -16.65 -15.98
N ALA A 192 8.96 -15.36 -15.74
CA ALA A 192 9.54 -14.47 -16.75
C ALA A 192 10.94 -14.94 -17.18
N TYR A 193 11.77 -15.44 -16.26
CA TYR A 193 13.08 -16.00 -16.60
C TYR A 193 12.96 -17.19 -17.56
N GLY A 194 12.08 -18.14 -17.23
CA GLY A 194 11.86 -19.34 -18.03
C GLY A 194 11.26 -19.02 -19.41
N ALA A 195 10.33 -18.07 -19.48
CA ALA A 195 9.64 -17.72 -20.71
C ALA A 195 10.52 -16.95 -21.72
N TRP A 196 11.41 -16.07 -21.24
CA TRP A 196 12.14 -15.17 -22.13
C TRP A 196 13.49 -15.65 -22.60
N PHE A 197 14.19 -16.38 -21.75
CA PHE A 197 15.60 -16.59 -22.00
C PHE A 197 15.91 -17.95 -22.56
N ASP A 198 15.11 -19.00 -22.30
CA ASP A 198 15.33 -20.38 -22.82
C ASP A 198 16.82 -20.80 -22.83
N GLY A 199 17.60 -20.35 -21.83
CA GLY A 199 19.06 -20.55 -21.72
C GLY A 199 19.99 -19.55 -22.44
N ASN A 200 19.48 -18.65 -23.29
CA ASN A 200 20.22 -17.67 -24.10
C ASN A 200 20.33 -16.25 -23.50
N ALA A 201 20.15 -16.09 -22.18
CA ALA A 201 20.37 -14.79 -21.55
C ALA A 201 21.85 -14.37 -21.65
N GLU A 202 22.14 -13.18 -22.15
CA GLU A 202 23.47 -12.60 -22.02
C GLU A 202 23.74 -12.25 -20.55
N GLY A 203 24.45 -13.15 -19.85
CA GLY A 203 24.64 -13.07 -18.40
C GLY A 203 25.30 -11.78 -17.91
N SER A 204 26.13 -11.12 -18.75
CA SER A 204 26.79 -9.86 -18.41
C SER A 204 25.78 -8.71 -18.25
N LEU A 205 24.79 -8.61 -19.14
CA LEU A 205 23.76 -7.57 -19.08
C LEU A 205 22.77 -7.80 -17.93
N VAL A 206 22.41 -9.06 -17.67
CA VAL A 206 21.64 -9.44 -16.47
C VAL A 206 22.38 -9.02 -15.19
N PHE A 207 23.69 -9.26 -15.13
CA PHE A 207 24.53 -8.86 -14.01
C PHE A 207 24.60 -7.34 -13.83
N TRP A 208 24.81 -6.57 -14.89
CA TRP A 208 24.85 -5.11 -14.81
C TRP A 208 23.49 -4.49 -14.44
N GLY A 209 22.39 -5.06 -14.92
CA GLY A 209 21.05 -4.71 -14.44
C GLY A 209 20.90 -4.96 -12.94
N ALA A 210 21.32 -6.13 -12.47
CA ALA A 210 21.30 -6.48 -11.06
C ALA A 210 22.11 -5.51 -10.19
N VAL A 211 23.34 -5.19 -10.59
CA VAL A 211 24.23 -4.24 -9.88
C VAL A 211 23.60 -2.84 -9.81
N SER A 212 23.01 -2.37 -10.91
CA SER A 212 22.37 -1.05 -10.99
C SER A 212 21.22 -0.92 -9.99
N MET A 213 20.36 -1.93 -9.93
CA MET A 213 19.25 -1.94 -8.97
C MET A 213 19.73 -2.09 -7.52
N ALA A 214 20.77 -2.90 -7.27
CA ALA A 214 21.37 -3.01 -5.95
C ALA A 214 21.92 -1.67 -5.46
N ALA A 215 22.61 -0.93 -6.33
CA ALA A 215 23.11 0.41 -6.03
C ALA A 215 21.97 1.39 -5.72
N ALA A 216 20.90 1.39 -6.52
CA ALA A 216 19.71 2.21 -6.26
C ALA A 216 19.06 1.87 -4.91
N GLY A 217 18.91 0.58 -4.61
CA GLY A 217 18.38 0.10 -3.33
C GLY A 217 19.22 0.55 -2.13
N LEU A 218 20.55 0.49 -2.24
CA LEU A 218 21.47 0.97 -1.22
C LEU A 218 21.36 2.49 -1.00
N LEU A 219 21.25 3.28 -2.07
CA LEU A 219 21.08 4.73 -1.98
C LEU A 219 19.78 5.12 -1.27
N VAL A 220 18.67 4.49 -1.65
CA VAL A 220 17.36 4.70 -0.99
C VAL A 220 17.41 4.28 0.49
N GLY A 221 18.03 3.14 0.77
CA GLY A 221 18.23 2.64 2.14
C GLY A 221 19.04 3.60 3.00
N ALA A 222 20.15 4.12 2.46
CA ALA A 222 21.01 5.10 3.12
C ALA A 222 20.26 6.43 3.39
N GLY A 223 19.45 6.90 2.44
CA GLY A 223 18.60 8.08 2.60
C GLY A 223 17.62 7.93 3.77
N LYS A 224 16.88 6.83 3.84
CA LYS A 224 15.95 6.55 4.95
C LYS A 224 16.66 6.43 6.30
N LEU A 225 17.85 5.84 6.35
CA LEU A 225 18.66 5.77 7.57
C LEU A 225 19.06 7.17 8.07
N ARG A 226 19.37 8.09 7.16
CA ARG A 226 19.70 9.48 7.50
C ARG A 226 18.48 10.21 8.08
N GLU A 227 17.31 10.09 7.47
CA GLU A 227 16.06 10.70 7.96
C GLU A 227 15.70 10.24 9.38
N ARG A 228 15.84 8.94 9.66
CA ARG A 228 15.60 8.39 11.01
C ARG A 228 16.55 8.98 12.05
N ARG A 229 17.83 9.16 11.70
CA ARG A 229 18.82 9.78 12.59
C ARG A 229 18.51 11.26 12.85
N VAL A 230 18.05 11.99 11.83
CA VAL A 230 17.65 13.39 11.98
C VAL A 230 16.43 13.49 12.90
N SER A 231 15.42 12.65 12.68
CA SER A 231 14.20 12.63 13.49
C SER A 231 14.47 12.25 14.95
N ALA A 232 15.37 11.29 15.19
CA ALA A 232 15.77 10.88 16.54
C ALA A 232 16.51 11.98 17.30
N ARG A 233 17.32 12.81 16.61
CA ARG A 233 18.00 13.96 17.21
C ARG A 233 17.02 15.09 17.54
N ALA A 234 16.04 15.33 16.67
CA ALA A 234 15.01 16.35 16.90
C ALA A 234 14.10 16.02 18.09
N ALA A 235 13.86 14.73 18.38
CA ALA A 235 13.04 14.30 19.51
C ALA A 235 13.76 14.36 20.88
N GLN A 236 15.06 14.65 20.91
CA GLN A 236 15.86 14.76 22.13
C GLN A 236 16.12 16.22 22.56
N GLN A 237 15.65 17.19 21.77
CA GLN A 237 15.70 18.62 22.04
C GLN A 237 14.34 19.09 22.54
#